data_AF-A0A6B3ERK7-F1
#
_entry.id   AF-A0A6B3ERK7-F1
#
_cell.length_a   1.000
_cell.length_b   1.000
_cell.length_c   1.000
_cell.angle_alpha   90.00
_cell.angle_beta   90.00
_cell.angle_gamma   90.00
#
_symmetry.space_group_name_H-M   'P 1'
#
loop_
_entity.id
_entity.type
_entity.pdbx_description
1 polymer ?
#
loop_
_entity_poly.entity_id
_entity_poly.type
_entity_poly.pdbx_seq_one_letter_code
_entity_poly.pdbx_strand_id
1 'polypeptide(L)' 'TTFPIPLAQAASWDPAVAERDGEVSAEEARSAGVHWTFNPMMDVCHEPRWGRIAESAGEDPYLTSVLTAA' A
#
# COMPACT_ATOMS: atom_id res chain seq x y z
N THR A 1 -4.72 -5.16 -12.90
CA THR A 1 -3.42 -5.75 -12.56
C THR A 1 -3.35 -5.93 -11.06
N THR A 2 -2.71 -7.01 -10.59
CA THR A 2 -2.52 -7.26 -9.15
C THR A 2 -1.04 -7.18 -8.82
N PHE A 3 -0.67 -6.20 -8.01
CA PHE A 3 0.68 -5.96 -7.52
C PHE A 3 0.96 -6.76 -6.24
N PRO A 4 2.23 -6.84 -5.78
CA PRO A 4 2.54 -7.34 -4.44
C PRO A 4 1.74 -6.61 -3.36
N ILE A 5 1.42 -7.30 -2.27
CA ILE A 5 0.72 -6.72 -1.12
C ILE A 5 1.52 -5.56 -0.49
N PRO A 6 0.88 -4.62 0.23
CA PRO A 6 1.57 -3.49 0.85
C PRO A 6 2.77 -3.87 1.72
N LEU A 7 2.69 -4.97 2.46
CA LEU A 7 3.82 -5.45 3.26
C LEU A 7 5.03 -5.87 2.41
N ALA A 8 4.77 -6.42 1.23
CA ALA A 8 5.82 -6.78 0.27
C ALA A 8 6.36 -5.54 -0.47
N GLN A 9 5.51 -4.55 -0.78
CA GLN A 9 5.95 -3.26 -1.30
C GLN A 9 6.86 -2.55 -0.29
N ALA A 10 6.50 -2.57 1.00
CA ALA A 10 7.30 -1.99 2.06
C ALA A 10 8.68 -2.64 2.23
N ALA A 11 8.79 -3.94 1.95
CA ALA A 11 10.07 -4.65 1.96
C ALA A 11 11.07 -4.15 0.89
N SER A 12 10.61 -3.35 -0.09
CA SER A 12 11.50 -2.69 -1.06
C SER A 12 12.22 -1.47 -0.49
N TRP A 13 11.67 -0.83 0.55
CA TRP A 13 12.11 0.47 1.08
C TRP A 13 12.13 1.60 0.03
N ASP A 14 11.41 1.43 -1.08
CA ASP A 14 11.38 2.37 -2.20
C ASP A 14 9.95 2.92 -2.40
N PRO A 15 9.71 4.20 -2.05
CA PRO A 15 8.40 4.82 -2.22
C PRO A 15 7.94 4.89 -3.68
N ALA A 16 8.87 4.91 -4.63
CA ALA A 16 8.53 4.94 -6.05
C ALA A 16 7.81 3.66 -6.51
N VAL A 17 8.00 2.54 -5.80
CA VAL A 17 7.25 1.29 -6.06
C VAL A 17 5.77 1.48 -5.71
N ALA A 18 5.47 2.04 -4.53
CA ALA A 18 4.10 2.28 -4.09
C ALA A 18 3.39 3.33 -4.99
N GLU A 19 4.08 4.42 -5.32
CA GLU A 19 3.58 5.47 -6.22
C GLU A 19 3.19 4.88 -7.59
N ARG A 20 4.10 4.10 -8.20
CA ARG A 20 3.89 3.54 -9.54
C ARG A 20 2.80 2.48 -9.58
N ASP A 21 2.71 1.65 -8.54
CA ASP A 21 1.62 0.68 -8.39
C ASP A 21 0.26 1.40 -8.21
N GLY A 22 0.27 2.52 -7.48
CA GLY A 22 -0.87 3.43 -7.30
C GLY A 22 -1.32 4.08 -8.62
N GLU A 23 -0.39 4.59 -9.42
CA GLU A 23 -0.66 5.18 -10.75
C GLU A 23 -1.39 4.20 -11.67
N VAL A 24 -0.82 3.00 -11.84
CA VAL A 24 -1.43 1.96 -12.70
C VAL A 24 -2.78 1.53 -12.16
N SER A 25 -2.91 1.35 -10.84
CA SER A 25 -4.18 0.98 -10.20
C SER A 25 -5.24 2.07 -10.39
N ALA A 26 -4.87 3.35 -10.33
CA ALA A 26 -5.79 4.46 -10.53
C ALA A 26 -6.26 4.58 -11.98
N GLU A 27 -5.36 4.37 -12.95
CA GLU A 27 -5.72 4.34 -14.38
C GLU A 27 -6.71 3.21 -14.68
N GLU A 28 -6.45 2.00 -14.18
CA GLU A 28 -7.34 0.86 -14.35
C GLU A 28 -8.68 1.08 -13.65
N ALA A 29 -8.68 1.56 -12.40
CA ALA A 29 -9.89 1.85 -11.64
C ALA A 29 -10.76 2.89 -12.37
N ARG A 30 -10.16 3.98 -12.86
CA ARG A 30 -10.87 5.00 -13.65
C ARG A 30 -11.45 4.43 -14.94
N SER A 31 -10.71 3.55 -15.63
CA SER A 31 -11.20 2.89 -16.85
C SER A 31 -12.44 2.02 -16.59
N ALA A 32 -12.59 1.51 -15.37
CA ALA A 32 -13.74 0.73 -14.91
C ALA A 32 -14.85 1.58 -14.25
N GLY A 33 -14.75 2.91 -14.28
CA GLY A 33 -15.72 3.82 -13.68
C GLY A 33 -15.65 3.91 -12.14
N VAL A 34 -14.56 3.43 -11.54
CA VAL A 34 -14.32 3.56 -10.09
C VAL A 34 -13.65 4.90 -9.82
N HIS A 35 -14.30 5.72 -8.99
CA HIS A 35 -13.81 7.06 -8.65
C HIS A 35 -13.13 7.15 -7.28
N TRP A 36 -13.25 6.10 -6.45
CA TRP A 36 -12.68 6.05 -5.11
C TRP A 36 -12.27 4.62 -4.74
N THR A 37 -11.04 4.46 -4.26
CA THR A 37 -10.48 3.23 -3.71
C THR A 37 -10.24 3.35 -2.20
N PHE A 38 -10.45 2.27 -1.45
CA PHE A 38 -10.18 2.21 0.00
C PHE A 38 -8.70 1.83 0.26
N ASN A 39 -7.79 2.69 -0.18
CA ASN A 39 -6.33 2.56 -0.11
C ASN A 39 -5.74 3.95 0.12
N PRO A 40 -4.60 4.12 0.83
CA PRO A 40 -3.79 3.12 1.53
C PRO A 40 -4.34 2.70 2.89
N MET A 41 -3.98 1.48 3.32
CA MET A 41 -4.12 1.05 4.71
C MET A 41 -2.86 1.51 5.48
N MET A 42 -3.06 2.29 6.55
CA MET A 42 -1.99 3.00 7.27
C MET A 42 -1.85 2.51 8.73
N ASP A 43 -2.40 1.34 9.07
CA ASP A 43 -2.31 0.85 10.44
C ASP A 43 -0.89 0.36 10.74
N VAL A 44 -0.26 0.90 11.78
CA VAL A 44 1.04 0.40 12.25
C VAL A 44 0.83 -0.92 12.98
N CYS A 45 1.49 -1.97 12.50
CA CYS A 45 1.25 -3.34 12.94
C CYS A 45 2.38 -3.85 13.84
N HIS A 46 2.08 -4.12 15.12
CA HIS A 46 3.02 -4.75 16.06
C HIS A 46 2.60 -6.18 16.46
N GLU A 47 1.46 -6.66 15.96
CA GLU A 47 0.94 -7.99 16.27
C GLU A 47 0.94 -8.86 15.00
N PRO A 48 1.93 -9.75 14.81
CA PRO A 48 2.06 -10.53 13.58
C PRO A 48 0.94 -11.56 13.40
N ARG A 49 0.17 -11.91 14.44
CA ARG A 49 -1.00 -12.78 14.32
C ARG A 49 -2.22 -12.05 13.76
N TRP A 50 -2.18 -10.72 13.69
CA TRP A 50 -3.28 -9.95 13.13
C TRP A 50 -3.34 -10.14 11.62
N GLY A 51 -4.44 -10.73 11.13
CA GLY A 51 -4.54 -11.18 9.73
C GLY A 51 -4.40 -10.08 8.68
N ARG A 52 -4.58 -8.81 9.04
CA ARG A 52 -4.47 -7.66 8.12
C ARG A 52 -3.08 -7.04 8.06
N ILE A 53 -2.08 -7.61 8.74
CA ILE A 53 -0.68 -7.13 8.66
C ILE A 53 -0.15 -7.10 7.21
N ALA A 54 -0.66 -7.99 6.35
CA ALA A 54 -0.33 -8.02 4.93
C ALA A 54 -0.70 -6.73 4.18
N GLU A 55 -1.70 -5.99 4.68
CA GLU A 55 -2.18 -4.73 4.09
C GLU A 55 -1.41 -3.50 4.61
N SER A 56 -0.57 -3.65 5.62
CA SER A 56 0.21 -2.56 6.23
C SER A 56 1.62 -2.49 5.65
N ALA A 57 2.27 -1.33 5.84
CA ALA A 57 3.70 -1.15 5.61
C ALA A 57 4.60 -1.73 6.75
N GLY A 58 4.00 -2.31 7.79
CA GLY A 58 4.71 -3.00 8.88
C GLY A 58 4.64 -2.25 10.21
N GLU A 59 5.71 -2.34 10.99
CA GLU A 59 5.74 -1.88 12.38
C GLU A 59 6.32 -0.48 12.57
N ASP A 60 6.97 0.10 11.55
CA ASP A 60 7.63 1.40 11.67
C ASP A 60 6.71 2.55 11.20
N PRO A 61 6.36 3.52 12.06
CA PRO A 61 5.51 4.64 11.69
C PRO A 61 6.11 5.54 10.60
N TYR A 62 7.44 5.68 10.55
CA TYR A 62 8.09 6.54 9.57
C TYR A 62 7.99 5.93 8.17
N LEU A 63 8.40 4.68 8.00
CA LEU A 63 8.26 3.92 6.76
C LEU A 63 6.80 3.90 6.30
N THR A 64 5.87 3.66 7.23
CA THR A 64 4.43 3.70 6.95
C THR A 64 4.03 5.07 6.40
N SER A 65 4.41 6.16 7.07
CA SER A 65 4.08 7.52 6.61
C SER A 65 4.61 7.83 5.22
N VAL A 66 5.84 7.40 4.91
CA VAL A 66 6.48 7.64 3.62
C VAL A 66 5.76 6.86 2.52
N LEU A 67 5.49 5.57 2.72
CA LEU A 67 4.86 4.71 1.71
C LEU A 67 3.39 5.04 1.47
N THR A 68 2.67 5.51 2.49
CA THR A 68 1.27 5.93 2.31
C THR A 68 1.10 7.31 1.70
N ALA A 69 2.14 8.14 1.75
CA ALA A 69 2.13 9.46 1.14
C ALA A 69 2.56 9.43 -0.34
N ALA A 70 3.31 8.41 -0.74
CA ALA A 70 3.64 8.08 -2.12
C ALA A 70 2.42 7.55 -2.85
#